data_AF-A0A929RRH2-F1
#
_entry.id   AF-A0A929RRH2-F1
#
_cell.length_a   1.000
_cell.length_b   1.000
_cell.length_c   1.000
_cell.angle_alpha   90.00
_cell.angle_beta   90.00
_cell.angle_gamma   90.00
#
_symmetry.space_group_name_H-M   'P 1'
#
loop_
_entity.id
_entity.type
_entity.pdbx_description
1 polymer ?
#
loop_
_entity_poly.entity_id
_entity_poly.type
_entity_poly.pdbx_seq_one_letter_code
_entity_poly.pdbx_strand_id
1 'polypeptide(L)'
;MSAERPSSSACSSHEAVAGSSGHAPSGGSIAPSVHLSTPSPADLLALLGRLSSGDDRLLGHVTLPGRAQQLADWPRWVSPAVVAAWQRRGVSRPWTHQRDAMNALRAGRNVVLATGTGSGKSLAAWTPVLSDLVEADNSSRISAIRRRPTALYLAPTKALAADQLASLMSLLGQDNAAPVPADPGRCPGLVDERLRRVHVATVDGDTPREAKEWAR
;
A
#
# COMPACT_ATOMS: atom_id res chain seq x y z
N MET A 1 7.89 30.96 41.82
CA MET A 1 7.40 30.24 43.02
C MET A 1 7.51 28.77 42.76
N SER A 2 8.58 28.20 43.31
CA SER A 2 8.86 26.77 43.38
C SER A 2 7.96 26.09 44.40
N ALA A 3 7.61 24.82 44.16
CA ALA A 3 7.32 23.80 45.17
C ALA A 3 7.21 22.47 44.38
N GLU A 4 8.29 21.69 44.31
CA GLU A 4 8.71 20.64 45.27
C GLU A 4 8.09 19.27 44.96
N ARG A 5 8.99 18.33 44.65
CA ARG A 5 8.78 16.87 44.70
C ARG A 5 8.87 16.40 46.16
N PRO A 6 8.44 15.16 46.43
CA PRO A 6 9.42 14.12 46.84
C PRO A 6 9.17 12.80 46.06
N SER A 7 10.17 12.08 45.50
CA SER A 7 10.99 10.98 46.08
C SER A 7 10.26 10.15 47.14
N SER A 8 10.26 8.82 47.22
CA SER A 8 11.14 7.70 46.81
C SER A 8 10.22 6.44 46.81
N SER A 9 10.52 5.30 46.19
CA SER A 9 11.54 4.33 46.62
C SER A 9 11.61 3.18 45.62
N ALA A 10 12.83 2.78 45.28
CA ALA A 10 13.14 1.49 44.68
C ALA A 10 12.99 0.38 45.73
N CYS A 11 12.59 -0.81 45.30
CA CYS A 11 12.81 -2.04 46.06
C CYS A 11 13.53 -3.03 45.14
N SER A 12 14.70 -3.47 45.62
CA SER A 12 15.63 -4.34 44.95
C SER A 12 15.45 -5.78 45.44
N SER A 13 15.68 -6.74 44.55
CA SER A 13 16.30 -8.06 44.77
C SER A 13 15.86 -8.95 45.94
N HIS A 14 15.37 -10.16 45.60
CA HIS A 14 15.59 -11.37 46.39
C HIS A 14 16.16 -12.48 45.49
N GLU A 15 17.38 -12.89 45.80
CA GLU A 15 18.02 -14.16 45.44
C GLU A 15 17.88 -15.16 46.60
N ALA A 16 17.72 -16.45 46.27
CA ALA A 16 18.32 -17.67 46.89
C ALA A 16 17.50 -18.91 46.44
N VAL A 17 18.01 -19.80 45.56
CA VAL A 17 18.86 -21.00 45.83
C VAL A 17 18.03 -22.14 46.49
N ALA A 18 17.98 -23.41 46.08
CA ALA A 18 18.72 -24.27 45.14
C ALA A 18 17.90 -25.55 44.83
N GLY A 19 18.29 -26.30 43.78
CA GLY A 19 18.13 -27.76 43.80
C GLY A 19 18.06 -28.48 42.44
N SER A 20 19.23 -28.95 41.95
CA SER A 20 19.46 -30.20 41.19
C SER A 20 18.74 -30.37 39.83
N SER A 21 19.34 -30.75 38.69
CA SER A 21 20.47 -31.66 38.45
C SER A 21 20.92 -31.48 36.99
N GLY A 22 22.19 -31.75 36.70
CA GLY A 22 22.86 -31.33 35.47
C GLY A 22 22.52 -32.07 34.18
N HIS A 23 22.77 -31.39 33.06
CA HIS A 23 23.48 -31.93 31.90
C HIS A 23 23.85 -30.79 30.93
N ALA A 24 25.14 -30.55 30.75
CA ALA A 24 25.71 -29.94 29.55
C ALA A 24 27.17 -30.45 29.44
N PRO A 25 27.82 -30.45 28.26
CA PRO A 25 27.31 -30.12 26.93
C PRO A 25 27.62 -31.22 25.89
N SER A 26 26.71 -31.52 24.96
CA SER A 26 27.09 -32.16 23.70
C SER A 26 27.14 -31.08 22.63
N GLY A 27 28.35 -30.82 22.15
CA GLY A 27 28.67 -29.84 21.12
C GLY A 27 27.94 -30.15 19.81
N GLY A 28 26.79 -29.50 19.62
CA GLY A 28 26.23 -29.27 18.30
C GLY A 28 27.02 -28.12 17.67
N SER A 29 27.87 -28.45 16.69
CA SER A 29 28.42 -27.45 15.78
C SER A 29 27.26 -26.70 15.13
N ILE A 30 26.98 -25.50 15.62
CA ILE A 30 26.08 -24.57 14.94
C ILE A 30 26.83 -24.16 13.68
N ALA A 31 26.54 -24.84 12.56
CA ALA A 31 26.98 -24.41 11.25
C ALA A 31 26.62 -22.92 11.12
N PRO A 32 27.56 -22.05 10.74
CA PRO A 32 27.27 -20.63 10.63
C PRO A 32 26.10 -20.48 9.66
N SER A 33 25.00 -19.90 10.15
CA SER A 33 23.86 -19.57 9.31
C SER A 33 24.36 -18.57 8.28
N VAL A 34 24.61 -19.06 7.06
CA VAL A 34 25.03 -18.23 5.94
C VAL A 34 23.82 -17.35 5.60
N HIS A 35 23.79 -16.14 6.17
CA HIS A 35 22.92 -15.08 5.68
C HIS A 35 23.37 -14.76 4.26
N LEU A 36 22.73 -15.40 3.28
CA LEU A 36 22.84 -15.03 1.87
C LEU A 36 22.24 -13.63 1.74
N SER A 37 23.10 -12.63 1.91
CA SER A 37 22.76 -11.24 1.64
C SER A 37 22.35 -11.13 0.17
N THR A 38 21.25 -10.45 -0.11
CA THR A 38 20.81 -10.22 -1.49
C THR A 38 21.93 -9.46 -2.21
N PRO A 39 22.42 -9.95 -3.36
CA PRO A 39 23.55 -9.31 -4.03
C PRO A 39 23.19 -7.87 -4.38
N SER A 40 24.11 -6.95 -4.12
CA SER A 40 23.94 -5.57 -4.51
C SER A 40 23.94 -5.45 -6.03
N PRO A 41 23.38 -4.36 -6.60
CA PRO A 41 23.53 -4.09 -8.03
C PRO A 41 25.01 -4.07 -8.49
N ALA A 42 25.94 -3.66 -7.62
CA ALA A 42 27.37 -3.67 -7.91
C ALA A 42 27.93 -5.11 -8.02
N ASP A 43 27.48 -6.03 -7.14
CA ASP A 43 27.88 -7.44 -7.20
C ASP A 43 27.39 -8.11 -8.48
N LEU A 44 26.16 -7.77 -8.90
CA LEU A 44 25.58 -8.26 -10.16
C LEU A 44 26.37 -7.75 -11.36
N LEU A 45 26.71 -6.45 -11.39
CA LEU A 45 27.52 -5.86 -12.45
C LEU A 45 28.92 -6.48 -12.52
N ALA A 46 29.56 -6.71 -11.37
CA ALA A 46 30.85 -7.38 -11.30
C ALA A 46 30.78 -8.82 -11.83
N LEU A 47 29.72 -9.56 -11.51
CA LEU A 47 29.48 -10.89 -12.05
C LEU A 47 29.30 -10.87 -13.58
N LEU A 48 28.44 -9.98 -14.08
CA LEU A 48 28.18 -9.83 -15.52
C LEU A 48 29.45 -9.42 -16.27
N GLY A 49 30.26 -8.53 -15.69
CA GLY A 49 31.56 -8.14 -16.24
C GLY A 49 32.53 -9.32 -16.36
N ARG A 50 32.63 -10.16 -15.32
CA ARG A 50 33.47 -11.38 -15.38
C ARG A 50 32.96 -12.39 -16.41
N LEU A 51 31.65 -12.60 -16.51
CA LEU A 51 31.07 -13.53 -17.49
C LEU A 51 31.26 -13.05 -18.94
N SER A 52 31.40 -11.73 -19.14
CA SER A 52 31.58 -11.13 -20.45
C SER A 52 33.04 -10.95 -20.88
N SER A 53 34.03 -11.32 -20.06
CA SER A 53 35.44 -10.92 -20.24
C SER A 53 36.16 -11.46 -21.48
N GLY A 54 35.47 -12.14 -22.39
CA GLY A 54 36.06 -12.68 -23.62
C GLY A 54 35.10 -12.87 -24.80
N ASP A 55 33.90 -12.28 -24.77
CA ASP A 55 32.89 -12.49 -25.84
C ASP A 55 31.84 -11.37 -25.95
N ASP A 56 32.16 -10.13 -25.53
CA ASP A 56 31.31 -8.93 -25.70
C ASP A 56 29.82 -9.05 -25.29
N ARG A 57 29.49 -9.99 -24.40
CA ARG A 57 28.12 -10.24 -23.91
C ARG A 57 27.53 -9.08 -23.10
N LEU A 58 28.39 -8.22 -22.54
CA LEU A 58 28.05 -6.97 -21.86
C LEU A 58 28.65 -5.80 -22.65
N LEU A 59 27.83 -5.15 -23.46
CA LEU A 59 28.26 -4.03 -24.30
C LEU A 59 28.36 -2.69 -23.54
N GLY A 60 27.67 -2.56 -22.42
CA GLY A 60 27.69 -1.36 -21.61
C GLY A 60 26.68 -1.38 -20.46
N HIS A 61 26.86 -0.44 -19.54
CA HIS A 61 25.90 -0.21 -18.46
C HIS A 61 25.64 1.29 -18.32
N VAL A 62 24.42 1.64 -17.94
CA VAL A 62 24.04 3.02 -17.64
C VAL A 62 23.43 3.05 -16.25
N THR A 63 23.97 3.91 -15.38
CA THR A 63 23.43 4.15 -14.05
C THR A 63 22.59 5.42 -14.09
N LEU A 64 21.30 5.29 -13.85
CA LEU A 64 20.41 6.43 -13.69
C LEU A 64 20.49 6.92 -12.23
N PRO A 65 20.71 8.23 -11.99
CA PRO A 65 20.75 8.74 -10.63
C PRO A 65 19.38 8.58 -9.96
N GLY A 66 19.40 8.21 -8.68
CA GLY A 66 18.21 8.20 -7.85
C GLY A 66 17.58 9.59 -7.78
N ARG A 67 16.24 9.65 -7.70
CA ARG A 67 15.50 10.90 -7.55
C ARG A 67 14.84 10.92 -6.19
N ALA A 68 15.05 12.01 -5.45
CA ALA A 68 14.36 12.22 -4.19
C ALA A 68 12.85 12.37 -4.44
N GLN A 69 12.04 11.78 -3.57
CA GLN A 69 10.60 11.93 -3.62
C GLN A 69 10.19 13.38 -3.34
N GLN A 70 9.18 13.86 -4.06
CA GLN A 70 8.52 15.12 -3.77
C GLN A 70 7.14 14.84 -3.21
N LEU A 71 6.97 15.05 -1.90
CA LEU A 71 5.72 14.82 -1.19
C LEU A 71 4.86 16.08 -1.16
N ALA A 72 3.55 15.87 -1.09
CA ALA A 72 2.55 16.91 -0.97
C ALA A 72 1.52 16.53 0.10
N ASP A 73 0.75 17.50 0.58
CA ASP A 73 -0.37 17.21 1.48
C ASP A 73 -1.58 16.70 0.69
N TRP A 74 -2.41 15.87 1.34
CA TRP A 74 -3.69 15.46 0.79
C TRP A 74 -4.55 16.69 0.46
N PRO A 75 -5.18 16.76 -0.72
CA PRO A 75 -6.14 17.83 -0.99
C PRO A 75 -7.29 17.81 0.02
N ARG A 76 -7.69 18.97 0.52
CA ARG A 76 -8.74 19.10 1.56
C ARG A 76 -10.10 18.54 1.15
N TRP A 77 -10.35 18.41 -0.16
CA TRP A 77 -11.59 17.87 -0.69
C TRP A 77 -11.63 16.33 -0.73
N VAL A 78 -10.48 15.66 -0.57
CA VAL A 78 -10.43 14.19 -0.53
C VAL A 78 -11.09 13.72 0.76
N SER A 79 -11.98 12.73 0.66
CA SER A 79 -12.69 12.20 1.82
C SER A 79 -11.71 11.64 2.86
N PRO A 80 -11.87 11.96 4.16
CA PRO A 80 -11.02 11.41 5.22
C PRO A 80 -10.99 9.89 5.25
N ALA A 81 -12.09 9.22 4.90
CA ALA A 81 -12.17 7.77 4.79
C ALA A 81 -11.18 7.22 3.74
N VAL A 82 -11.10 7.88 2.58
CA VAL A 82 -10.19 7.52 1.49
C VAL A 82 -8.73 7.78 1.88
N VAL A 83 -8.45 8.90 2.54
CA VAL A 83 -7.11 9.19 3.09
C VAL A 83 -6.68 8.10 4.07
N ALA A 84 -7.53 7.75 5.02
CA ALA A 84 -7.25 6.70 6.00
C ALA A 84 -6.99 5.33 5.33
N ALA A 85 -7.72 5.01 4.25
CA ALA A 85 -7.49 3.79 3.48
C ALA A 85 -6.10 3.73 2.84
N TRP A 86 -5.63 4.83 2.25
CA TRP A 86 -4.28 4.92 1.69
C TRP A 86 -3.20 4.87 2.77
N GLN A 87 -3.44 5.50 3.93
CA GLN A 87 -2.52 5.44 5.07
C GLN A 87 -2.36 4.02 5.61
N ARG A 88 -3.45 3.23 5.67
CA ARG A 88 -3.39 1.79 5.98
C ARG A 88 -2.59 0.98 4.95
N ARG A 89 -2.35 1.51 3.76
CA ARG A 89 -1.47 0.92 2.73
C ARG A 89 -0.06 1.48 2.71
N GLY A 90 0.26 2.40 3.61
CA GLY A 90 1.61 2.94 3.80
C GLY A 90 1.81 4.28 3.11
N VAL A 91 0.75 4.85 2.53
CA VAL A 91 0.80 6.16 1.90
C VAL A 91 0.39 7.22 2.91
N SER A 92 1.36 7.74 3.65
CA SER A 92 1.14 8.86 4.57
C SER A 92 0.77 10.14 3.82
N ARG A 93 1.47 10.42 2.71
CA ARG A 93 1.33 11.61 1.87
C ARG A 93 1.45 11.24 0.38
N PRO A 94 0.65 11.85 -0.52
CA PRO A 94 0.83 11.67 -1.95
C PRO A 94 2.10 12.36 -2.44
N TRP A 95 2.60 11.93 -3.60
CA TRP A 95 3.57 12.70 -4.36
C TRP A 95 2.93 13.93 -5.02
N THR A 96 3.76 14.93 -5.33
CA THR A 96 3.32 16.19 -5.98
C THR A 96 2.54 15.92 -7.27
N HIS A 97 3.05 15.08 -8.17
CA HIS A 97 2.37 14.74 -9.43
C HIS A 97 1.02 14.05 -9.22
N GLN A 98 0.87 13.27 -8.14
CA GLN A 98 -0.41 12.65 -7.81
C GLN A 98 -1.41 13.72 -7.34
N ARG A 99 -0.98 14.63 -6.46
CA ARG A 99 -1.82 15.75 -6.00
C ARG A 99 -2.30 16.62 -7.16
N ASP A 100 -1.40 16.94 -8.08
CA ASP A 100 -1.72 17.80 -9.22
C ASP A 100 -2.71 17.12 -10.17
N ALA A 101 -2.55 15.82 -10.43
CA ALA A 101 -3.51 15.01 -11.17
C ALA A 101 -4.88 14.95 -10.48
N MET A 102 -4.92 14.70 -9.17
CA MET A 102 -6.16 14.68 -8.38
C MET A 102 -6.90 16.02 -8.45
N ASN A 103 -6.20 17.14 -8.30
CA ASN A 103 -6.80 18.47 -8.40
C ASN A 103 -7.31 18.79 -9.81
N ALA A 104 -6.60 18.34 -10.84
CA ALA A 104 -7.06 18.49 -12.23
C ALA A 104 -8.33 17.67 -12.51
N LEU A 105 -8.40 16.43 -12.04
CA LEU A 105 -9.59 15.59 -12.13
C LEU A 105 -10.76 16.22 -11.36
N ARG A 106 -10.53 16.70 -10.14
CA ARG A 106 -11.55 17.40 -9.33
C ARG A 106 -12.10 18.66 -10.01
N ALA A 107 -11.27 19.35 -10.79
CA ALA A 107 -11.67 20.50 -11.59
C ALA A 107 -12.42 20.13 -12.89
N GLY A 108 -12.76 18.85 -13.11
CA GLY A 108 -13.46 18.38 -14.30
C GLY A 108 -12.60 18.31 -15.55
N ARG A 109 -11.26 18.30 -15.41
CA ARG A 109 -10.34 18.21 -16.56
C ARG A 109 -10.03 16.76 -16.91
N ASN A 110 -9.81 16.51 -18.21
CA ASN A 110 -9.22 15.27 -18.69
C ASN A 110 -7.71 15.28 -18.39
N VAL A 111 -7.18 14.18 -17.85
CA VAL A 111 -5.79 14.09 -17.39
C VAL A 111 -5.09 12.89 -18.02
N VAL A 112 -3.90 13.13 -18.57
CA VAL A 112 -2.95 12.07 -18.95
C VAL A 112 -1.79 12.10 -17.96
N LEU A 113 -1.65 11.05 -17.16
CA LEU A 113 -0.56 10.94 -16.18
C LEU A 113 0.59 10.09 -16.72
N ALA A 114 1.55 10.75 -17.36
CA ALA A 114 2.71 10.12 -18.00
C ALA A 114 3.88 9.95 -17.02
N THR A 115 3.78 8.97 -16.12
CA THR A 115 4.83 8.66 -15.14
C THR A 115 5.27 7.19 -15.20
N GLY A 116 6.49 6.90 -14.76
CA GLY A 116 7.07 5.55 -14.78
C GLY A 116 6.24 4.53 -13.99
N THR A 117 6.49 3.24 -14.22
CA THR A 117 5.90 2.15 -13.41
C THR A 117 6.30 2.31 -11.94
N GLY A 118 5.42 1.95 -11.00
CA GLY A 118 5.65 2.13 -9.57
C GLY A 118 5.45 3.55 -9.02
N SER A 119 5.25 4.56 -9.87
CA SER A 119 4.99 5.95 -9.45
C SER A 119 3.57 6.22 -8.90
N GLY A 120 2.81 5.17 -8.59
CA GLY A 120 1.51 5.27 -7.93
C GLY A 120 0.42 5.95 -8.75
N LYS A 121 0.37 5.69 -10.07
CA LYS A 121 -0.69 6.22 -10.96
C LYS A 121 -2.10 5.84 -10.50
N SER A 122 -2.29 4.59 -10.05
CA SER A 122 -3.56 4.10 -9.53
C SER A 122 -4.06 4.93 -8.34
N LEU A 123 -3.17 5.41 -7.46
CA LEU A 123 -3.57 6.26 -6.34
C LEU A 123 -4.18 7.58 -6.84
N ALA A 124 -3.51 8.24 -7.78
CA ALA A 124 -3.98 9.51 -8.33
C ALA A 124 -5.32 9.36 -9.08
N ALA A 125 -5.53 8.23 -9.75
CA ALA A 125 -6.77 7.93 -10.48
C ALA A 125 -7.93 7.57 -9.54
N TRP A 126 -7.70 6.68 -8.57
CA TRP A 126 -8.77 6.16 -7.71
C TRP A 126 -9.22 7.12 -6.63
N THR A 127 -8.31 7.95 -6.09
CA THR A 127 -8.64 8.86 -4.98
C THR A 127 -9.81 9.81 -5.26
N PRO A 128 -9.86 10.54 -6.40
CA PRO A 128 -11.00 11.40 -6.71
C PRO A 128 -12.30 10.61 -6.85
N VAL A 129 -12.27 9.51 -7.60
CA VAL A 129 -13.43 8.64 -7.84
C VAL A 129 -14.00 8.12 -6.53
N LEU A 130 -13.14 7.56 -5.67
CA LEU A 130 -13.57 7.03 -4.38
C LEU A 130 -14.08 8.13 -3.45
N SER A 131 -13.47 9.32 -3.46
CA SER A 131 -13.95 10.44 -2.64
C SER A 131 -15.36 10.88 -3.04
N ASP A 132 -15.65 10.94 -4.35
CA ASP A 132 -16.99 11.26 -4.83
C ASP A 132 -18.00 10.15 -4.50
N LEU A 133 -17.60 8.87 -4.63
CA LEU A 133 -18.44 7.72 -4.31
C LEU A 133 -18.83 7.64 -2.83
N VAL A 134 -17.88 7.83 -1.91
CA VAL A 134 -18.14 7.71 -0.46
C VAL A 134 -18.93 8.90 0.10
N GLU A 135 -18.83 10.08 -0.52
CA GLU A 135 -19.56 11.28 -0.06
C GLU A 135 -20.97 11.37 -0.65
N ALA A 136 -21.24 10.72 -1.79
CA ALA A 136 -22.57 10.72 -2.40
C ALA A 136 -23.65 10.01 -1.57
N ASP A 137 -23.26 9.06 -0.71
CA ASP A 137 -24.17 8.29 0.15
C ASP A 137 -24.67 9.08 1.37
N ASN A 138 -24.15 10.30 1.60
CA ASN A 138 -24.55 11.18 2.71
C ASN A 138 -25.80 12.03 2.41
N SER A 139 -26.37 11.96 1.20
CA SER A 139 -27.55 12.74 0.84
C SER A 139 -28.83 12.02 1.25
N SER A 140 -29.32 12.30 2.46
CA SER A 140 -30.50 11.67 3.09
C SER A 140 -31.85 11.95 2.41
N ARG A 141 -31.87 12.74 1.33
CA ARG A 141 -33.09 13.05 0.58
C ARG A 141 -33.21 12.11 -0.61
N ILE A 142 -34.18 11.20 -0.55
CA ILE A 142 -34.56 10.30 -1.67
C ILE A 142 -34.80 11.11 -2.97
N SER A 143 -35.32 12.34 -2.87
CA SER A 143 -35.53 13.25 -4.00
C SER A 143 -34.25 13.85 -4.61
N ALA A 144 -33.12 13.77 -3.91
CA ALA A 144 -31.80 14.22 -4.36
C ALA A 144 -30.98 13.10 -5.03
N ILE A 145 -31.37 11.84 -4.87
CA ILE A 145 -30.73 10.68 -5.50
C ILE A 145 -31.23 10.57 -6.95
N ARG A 146 -30.74 11.44 -7.83
CA ARG A 146 -31.04 11.36 -9.28
C ARG A 146 -30.02 10.56 -10.07
N ARG A 147 -28.79 10.39 -9.56
CA ARG A 147 -27.74 9.52 -10.12
C ARG A 147 -26.79 9.09 -8.99
N ARG A 148 -26.63 7.79 -8.81
CA ARG A 148 -25.52 7.24 -8.02
C ARG A 148 -24.23 7.48 -8.82
N PRO A 149 -23.14 8.00 -8.21
CA PRO A 149 -21.89 8.14 -8.94
C PRO A 149 -21.38 6.77 -9.36
N THR A 150 -20.88 6.67 -10.59
CA THR A 150 -20.36 5.45 -11.18
C THR A 150 -19.10 5.82 -11.97
N ALA A 151 -18.10 4.95 -11.95
CA ALA A 151 -16.88 5.10 -12.74
C ALA A 151 -16.63 3.84 -13.57
N LEU A 152 -16.19 4.03 -14.81
CA LEU A 152 -15.76 2.95 -15.69
C LEU A 152 -14.23 2.95 -15.79
N TYR A 153 -13.61 1.84 -15.43
CA TYR A 153 -12.18 1.62 -15.62
C TYR A 153 -11.95 0.68 -16.79
N LEU A 154 -11.19 1.14 -17.79
CA LEU A 154 -10.84 0.37 -18.97
C LEU A 154 -9.37 -0.06 -18.86
N ALA A 155 -9.14 -1.38 -18.79
CA ALA A 155 -7.81 -1.95 -18.82
C ALA A 155 -7.52 -2.53 -20.21
N PRO A 156 -6.27 -2.44 -20.70
CA PRO A 156 -5.86 -3.08 -21.96
C PRO A 156 -5.86 -4.61 -21.91
N THR A 157 -5.83 -5.22 -20.71
CA THR A 157 -5.80 -6.68 -20.54
C THR A 157 -6.67 -7.13 -19.37
N LYS A 158 -7.19 -8.37 -19.45
CA LYS A 158 -7.93 -9.01 -18.34
C LYS A 158 -7.07 -9.11 -17.07
N ALA A 159 -5.80 -9.45 -17.22
CA ALA A 159 -4.86 -9.54 -16.09
C ALA A 159 -4.74 -8.21 -15.33
N LEU A 160 -4.56 -7.09 -16.05
CA LEU A 160 -4.49 -5.78 -15.40
C LEU A 160 -5.83 -5.36 -14.78
N ALA A 161 -6.97 -5.73 -15.38
CA ALA A 161 -8.27 -5.51 -14.76
C ALA A 161 -8.41 -6.28 -13.43
N ALA A 162 -8.01 -7.55 -13.40
CA ALA A 162 -8.01 -8.37 -12.19
C ALA A 162 -7.07 -7.80 -11.11
N ASP A 163 -5.86 -7.36 -11.49
CA ASP A 163 -4.91 -6.73 -10.56
C ASP A 163 -5.47 -5.44 -9.95
N GLN A 164 -6.15 -4.60 -10.75
CA GLN A 164 -6.82 -3.41 -10.23
C GLN A 164 -8.02 -3.75 -9.35
N LEU A 165 -8.81 -4.77 -9.70
CA LEU A 165 -9.94 -5.23 -8.89
C LEU A 165 -9.47 -5.69 -7.51
N ALA A 166 -8.49 -6.59 -7.45
CA ALA A 166 -7.92 -7.08 -6.19
C ALA A 166 -7.32 -5.93 -5.38
N SER A 167 -6.58 -5.03 -6.04
CA SER A 167 -6.05 -3.82 -5.40
C SER A 167 -7.16 -2.92 -4.87
N LEU A 168 -8.31 -2.83 -5.51
CA LEU A 168 -9.40 -1.96 -5.08
C LEU A 168 -10.22 -2.61 -3.95
N MET A 169 -10.58 -3.89 -4.06
CA MET A 169 -11.25 -4.66 -3.01
C MET A 169 -10.48 -4.57 -1.68
N SER A 170 -9.16 -4.71 -1.75
CA SER A 170 -8.30 -4.62 -0.57
C SER A 170 -8.25 -3.21 0.03
N LEU A 171 -8.40 -2.16 -0.79
CA LEU A 171 -8.45 -0.77 -0.30
C LEU A 171 -9.78 -0.50 0.42
N LEU A 172 -10.85 -1.08 -0.12
CA LEU A 172 -12.22 -0.98 0.37
C LEU A 172 -12.51 -1.93 1.55
N GLY A 173 -11.57 -2.80 1.90
CA GLY A 173 -11.77 -3.83 2.94
C GLY A 173 -12.83 -4.86 2.58
N GLN A 174 -12.95 -5.16 1.28
CA GLN A 174 -13.89 -6.11 0.69
C GLN A 174 -13.24 -7.45 0.33
N ASP A 175 -11.99 -7.68 0.77
CA ASP A 175 -11.33 -8.97 0.56
C ASP A 175 -11.94 -10.01 1.50
N ASN A 176 -12.34 -11.17 0.95
CA ASN A 176 -12.67 -12.36 1.74
C ASN A 176 -11.42 -13.10 2.26
N ALA A 177 -10.22 -12.62 1.91
CA ALA A 177 -8.97 -13.20 2.37
C ALA A 177 -8.74 -12.84 3.85
N ALA A 178 -8.32 -13.83 4.64
CA ALA A 178 -7.90 -13.60 6.01
C ALA A 178 -6.87 -12.46 6.06
N PRO A 179 -6.88 -11.60 7.10
CA PRO A 179 -5.93 -10.50 7.20
C PRO A 179 -4.51 -11.02 7.00
N VAL A 180 -3.81 -10.54 5.98
CA VAL A 180 -2.36 -10.76 5.86
C VAL A 180 -1.76 -10.26 7.17
N PRO A 181 -0.94 -11.07 7.88
CA PRO A 181 -0.34 -10.62 9.13
C PRO A 181 0.40 -9.32 8.85
N ALA A 182 -0.09 -8.26 9.46
CA ALA A 182 0.60 -6.99 9.39
C ALA A 182 1.97 -7.15 10.05
N ASP A 183 2.94 -6.40 9.55
CA ASP A 183 4.15 -6.06 10.30
C ASP A 183 3.80 -5.83 11.79
N PRO A 184 4.46 -6.48 12.77
CA PRO A 184 4.07 -6.51 14.19
C PRO A 184 3.79 -5.16 14.88
N GLY A 185 4.05 -4.03 14.21
CA GLY A 185 3.72 -2.67 14.68
C GLY A 185 2.47 -2.03 14.07
N ARG A 186 1.73 -2.71 13.17
CA ARG A 186 0.56 -2.13 12.49
C ARG A 186 -0.74 -2.66 13.05
N CYS A 187 -1.49 -1.83 13.78
CA CYS A 187 -2.89 -2.13 14.06
C CYS A 187 -3.65 -2.20 12.72
N PRO A 188 -4.40 -3.28 12.43
CA PRO A 188 -5.34 -3.29 11.33
C PRO A 188 -6.42 -2.25 11.65
N GLY A 189 -6.23 -1.02 11.19
CA GLY A 189 -7.20 0.05 11.42
C GLY A 189 -8.54 -0.35 10.83
N LEU A 190 -9.63 -0.14 11.58
CA LEU A 190 -10.98 -0.42 11.12
C LEU A 190 -11.22 0.29 9.77
N VAL A 191 -11.73 -0.47 8.80
CA VAL A 191 -12.10 0.09 7.49
C VAL A 191 -13.40 0.87 7.66
N ASP A 192 -13.41 2.12 7.19
CA ASP A 192 -14.59 2.99 7.23
C ASP A 192 -15.77 2.35 6.47
N GLU A 193 -16.96 2.35 7.09
CA GLU A 193 -18.17 1.73 6.53
C GLU A 193 -18.58 2.35 5.18
N ARG A 194 -18.28 3.64 4.94
CA ARG A 194 -18.57 4.29 3.66
C ARG A 194 -17.82 3.65 2.51
N LEU A 195 -16.60 3.16 2.75
CA LEU A 195 -15.82 2.44 1.75
C LEU A 195 -16.42 1.05 1.47
N ARG A 196 -16.98 0.40 2.48
CA ARG A 196 -17.60 -0.93 2.33
C ARG A 196 -18.85 -0.93 1.46
N ARG A 197 -19.51 0.23 1.32
CA ARG A 197 -20.68 0.43 0.46
C ARG A 197 -20.33 0.68 -1.00
N VAL A 198 -19.04 0.88 -1.32
CA VAL A 198 -18.58 1.02 -2.71
C VAL A 198 -18.58 -0.36 -3.34
N HIS A 199 -19.39 -0.52 -4.38
CA HIS A 199 -19.47 -1.76 -5.15
C HIS A 199 -18.49 -1.69 -6.32
N VAL A 200 -17.74 -2.77 -6.54
CA VAL A 200 -16.78 -2.89 -7.63
C VAL A 200 -16.95 -4.26 -8.28
N ALA A 201 -17.01 -4.28 -9.60
CA ALA A 201 -17.06 -5.49 -10.40
C ALA A 201 -16.23 -5.33 -11.66
N THR A 202 -15.75 -6.44 -12.20
CA THR A 202 -15.14 -6.52 -13.54
C THR A 202 -16.17 -7.04 -14.52
N VAL A 203 -16.16 -6.48 -15.74
CA VAL A 203 -16.96 -6.98 -16.86
C VAL A 203 -16.05 -7.26 -18.03
N ASP A 204 -16.04 -8.49 -18.50
CA ASP A 204 -15.31 -8.94 -19.68
C ASP A 204 -16.14 -9.87 -20.56
N GLY A 205 -15.49 -10.48 -21.55
CA GLY A 205 -16.12 -11.44 -22.46
C GLY A 205 -16.72 -12.66 -21.76
N ASP A 206 -16.16 -13.09 -20.63
CA ASP A 206 -16.53 -14.31 -19.92
C ASP A 206 -17.52 -14.04 -18.79
N THR A 207 -17.76 -12.76 -18.46
CA THR A 207 -18.70 -12.37 -17.41
C THR A 207 -20.14 -12.75 -17.80
N PRO A 208 -20.85 -13.55 -16.98
CA PRO A 208 -22.23 -13.96 -17.24
C PRO A 208 -23.16 -12.76 -17.43
N ARG A 209 -24.20 -12.92 -18.26
CA ARG A 209 -25.15 -11.83 -18.57
C ARG A 209 -25.82 -11.24 -17.32
N GLU A 210 -26.18 -12.07 -16.35
CA GLU A 210 -26.80 -11.65 -15.08
C GLU A 210 -25.87 -10.72 -14.27
N ALA A 211 -24.56 -11.03 -14.25
CA ALA A 211 -23.56 -10.17 -13.59
C ALA A 211 -23.33 -8.83 -14.32
N LYS A 212 -23.69 -8.74 -15.61
CA LYS A 212 -23.61 -7.50 -16.41
C LYS A 212 -24.77 -6.55 -16.14
N GLU A 213 -25.89 -7.03 -15.59
CA GLU A 213 -27.06 -6.18 -15.29
C GLU A 213 -26.78 -5.20 -14.13
N TRP A 214 -25.85 -5.55 -13.24
CA TRP A 214 -25.47 -4.74 -12.08
C TRP A 214 -24.46 -3.64 -12.44
N ALA A 215 -23.83 -3.73 -13.61
CA ALA A 215 -22.89 -2.74 -14.13
C ALA A 215 -23.58 -1.59 -14.89
N ARG A 216 -24.92 -1.57 -14.95
CA ARG A 216 -25.75 -0.51 -15.54
C ARG A 216 -26.28 0.44 -14.47
#